data_AF-A0A3A8I9P1-F1
#
_entry.id   AF-A0A3A8I9P1-F1
#
_cell.length_a   1.000
_cell.length_b   1.000
_cell.length_c   1.000
_cell.angle_alpha   90.00
_cell.angle_beta   90.00
_cell.angle_gamma   90.00
#
_symmetry.space_group_name_H-M   'P 1'
#
loop_
_entity.id
_entity.type
_entity.pdbx_description
1 polymer ?
#
loop_
_entity_poly.entity_id
_entity_poly.type
_entity_poly.pdbx_seq_one_letter_code
_entity_poly.pdbx_strand_id
1 'polypeptide(L)'
;MAVMDAKGHRWLVNELDKWRVPVDLAALRKRGPEVFDALVEILEQRQLSTRQRGNALWALSELSLQRGALLERSTVLARIAKTLVVGDEQELREVAARVLVLQFFQQEGYSALRPLVSAEELKSLLERAEALGLSDEVRDRVWQFFNKTCARRRLSE
;
A
#
# COMPACT_ATOMS: atom_id res chain seq x y z
N MET A 1 9.11 -18.64 9.93
CA MET A 1 9.32 -17.23 9.57
C MET A 1 10.13 -16.62 10.70
N ALA A 2 11.22 -15.92 10.38
CA ALA A 2 11.97 -15.19 11.39
C ALA A 2 11.16 -13.94 11.76
N VAL A 3 10.81 -13.82 13.03
CA VAL A 3 10.03 -12.69 13.54
C VAL A 3 11.01 -11.61 13.96
N MET A 4 10.80 -10.37 13.50
CA MET A 4 11.68 -9.26 13.88
C MET A 4 11.70 -9.10 15.40
N ASP A 5 12.89 -8.97 15.98
CA ASP A 5 13.04 -8.84 17.42
C ASP A 5 12.42 -7.52 17.97
N ALA A 6 12.23 -7.45 19.28
CA ALA A 6 11.60 -6.29 19.95
C ALA A 6 12.41 -4.98 19.81
N LYS A 7 13.71 -5.06 19.54
CA LYS A 7 14.55 -3.87 19.28
C LYS A 7 14.32 -3.39 17.85
N GLY A 8 14.20 -4.31 16.90
CA GLY A 8 13.88 -4.03 15.52
C GLY A 8 12.47 -3.47 15.35
N HIS A 9 11.48 -4.03 16.05
CA HIS A 9 10.10 -3.52 16.03
C HIS A 9 10.02 -2.08 16.55
N ARG A 10 10.66 -1.79 17.69
CA ARG A 10 10.74 -0.41 18.21
C ARG A 10 11.44 0.54 17.26
N TRP A 11 12.52 0.09 16.62
CA TRP A 11 13.19 0.89 15.61
C TRP A 11 12.27 1.21 14.43
N LEU A 12 11.54 0.21 13.90
CA LEU A 12 10.62 0.38 12.78
C LEU A 12 9.50 1.39 13.10
N VAL A 13 8.87 1.25 14.26
CA VAL A 13 7.83 2.20 14.72
C VAL A 13 8.37 3.63 14.81
N ASN A 14 9.58 3.80 15.33
CA ASN A 14 10.24 5.11 15.38
C ASN A 14 10.53 5.67 13.98
N GLU A 15 10.91 4.82 13.01
CA GLU A 15 11.12 5.26 11.62
C GLU A 15 9.80 5.65 10.95
N LEU A 16 8.70 4.93 11.22
CA LEU A 16 7.38 5.29 10.71
C LEU A 16 6.89 6.63 11.27
N ASP A 17 7.22 6.98 12.51
CA ASP A 17 6.84 8.27 13.09
C ASP A 17 7.61 9.45 12.46
N LYS A 18 8.87 9.20 12.10
CA LYS A 18 9.75 10.17 11.43
C LYS A 18 9.38 10.47 9.98
N TRP A 19 8.44 9.73 9.38
CA TRP A 19 8.17 9.83 7.95
C TRP A 19 7.67 11.24 7.56
N ARG A 20 8.61 12.04 7.04
CA ARG A 20 8.41 13.33 6.35
C ARG A 20 9.16 13.38 5.00
N VAL A 21 9.61 12.23 4.51
CA VAL A 21 10.52 12.01 3.36
C VAL A 21 11.99 12.35 3.67
N PRO A 22 12.95 11.48 3.29
CA PRO A 22 12.86 10.05 3.02
C PRO A 22 13.33 9.22 4.22
N VAL A 23 12.51 8.26 4.66
CA VAL A 23 13.04 7.09 5.38
C VAL A 23 14.06 6.44 4.46
N ASP A 24 15.15 5.95 5.03
CA ASP A 24 16.12 5.17 4.28
C ASP A 24 15.46 3.83 3.87
N LEU A 25 14.75 3.86 2.74
CA LEU A 25 14.20 2.66 2.11
C LEU A 25 15.30 1.63 1.87
N ALA A 26 16.57 2.05 1.73
CA ALA A 26 17.70 1.13 1.66
C ALA A 26 17.99 0.47 3.02
N ALA A 27 17.80 1.16 4.15
CA ALA A 27 17.87 0.55 5.49
C ALA A 27 16.76 -0.47 5.72
N LEU A 28 15.52 -0.18 5.29
CA LEU A 28 14.42 -1.15 5.33
C LEU A 28 14.73 -2.38 4.44
N ARG A 29 15.26 -2.14 3.23
CA ARG A 29 15.68 -3.21 2.31
C ARG A 29 16.74 -4.14 2.90
N LYS A 30 17.75 -3.58 3.57
CA LYS A 30 18.87 -4.36 4.14
C LYS A 30 18.44 -5.35 5.22
N ARG A 31 17.28 -5.15 5.85
CA ARG A 31 16.76 -6.04 6.89
C ARG A 31 15.93 -7.22 6.35
N GLY A 32 15.65 -7.26 5.05
CA GLY A 32 15.01 -8.40 4.42
C GLY A 32 13.51 -8.57 4.76
N PRO A 33 12.96 -9.79 4.59
CA PRO A 33 11.51 -10.04 4.63
C PRO A 33 10.87 -9.82 6.00
N GLU A 34 11.63 -9.83 7.10
CA GLU A 34 11.10 -9.61 8.45
C GLU A 34 10.48 -8.22 8.64
N VAL A 35 10.98 -7.22 7.90
CA VAL A 35 10.40 -5.87 7.89
C VAL A 35 9.01 -5.88 7.27
N PHE A 36 8.79 -6.72 6.27
CA PHE A 36 7.51 -6.84 5.61
C PHE A 36 6.44 -7.35 6.58
N ASP A 37 6.74 -8.45 7.28
CA ASP A 37 5.82 -9.05 8.25
C ASP A 37 5.51 -8.06 9.38
N ALA A 38 6.52 -7.36 9.89
CA ALA A 38 6.32 -6.37 10.94
C ALA A 38 5.52 -5.14 10.48
N LEU A 39 5.66 -4.71 9.23
CA LEU A 39 4.81 -3.64 8.67
C LEU A 39 3.35 -4.10 8.56
N VAL A 40 3.11 -5.37 8.19
CA VAL A 40 1.77 -5.96 8.18
C VAL A 40 1.18 -5.99 9.59
N GLU A 41 1.95 -6.44 10.59
CA GLU A 41 1.52 -6.43 11.99
C GLU A 41 1.17 -5.02 12.47
N ILE A 42 1.97 -4.01 12.09
CA ILE A 42 1.74 -2.60 12.43
C ILE A 42 0.39 -2.10 11.92
N LEU A 43 -0.07 -2.54 10.75
CA LEU A 43 -1.40 -2.16 10.23
C LEU A 43 -2.54 -2.71 11.09
N GLU A 44 -2.35 -3.86 11.73
CA GLU A 44 -3.35 -4.52 12.57
C GLU A 44 -3.32 -4.02 14.02
N GLN A 45 -2.26 -3.31 14.42
CA GLN A 45 -2.11 -2.71 15.75
C GLN A 45 -2.86 -1.38 15.89
N ARG A 46 -4.08 -1.43 16.43
CA ARG A 46 -4.92 -0.24 16.69
C ARG A 46 -4.31 0.79 17.66
N GLN A 47 -3.32 0.38 18.47
CA GLN A 47 -2.60 1.26 19.40
C GLN A 47 -1.66 2.26 18.70
N LEU A 48 -1.34 2.03 17.42
CA LEU A 48 -0.51 2.93 16.63
C LEU A 48 -1.36 4.01 15.98
N SER A 49 -0.77 5.21 15.87
CA SER A 49 -1.46 6.35 15.27
C SER A 49 -1.83 6.09 13.80
N THR A 50 -2.90 6.72 13.32
CA THR A 50 -3.32 6.67 11.92
C THR A 50 -2.19 7.04 10.98
N ARG A 51 -1.36 8.01 11.37
CA ARG A 51 -0.16 8.41 10.65
C ARG A 51 0.85 7.26 10.51
N GLN A 52 1.19 6.59 11.60
CA GLN A 52 2.13 5.46 11.56
C GLN A 52 1.60 4.30 10.71
N ARG A 53 0.31 4.00 10.81
CA ARG A 53 -0.35 2.98 9.98
C ARG A 53 -0.40 3.38 8.50
N GLY A 54 -0.71 4.64 8.19
CA GLY A 54 -0.67 5.17 6.84
C GLY A 54 0.73 5.12 6.23
N ASN A 55 1.74 5.45 7.03
CA ASN A 55 3.15 5.30 6.68
C ASN A 55 3.50 3.84 6.40
N ALA A 56 3.06 2.90 7.24
CA ALA A 56 3.27 1.48 6.99
C ALA A 56 2.67 1.01 5.65
N LEU A 57 1.49 1.50 5.26
CA LEU A 57 0.90 1.22 3.94
C LEU A 57 1.80 1.68 2.80
N TRP A 58 2.38 2.88 2.90
CA TRP A 58 3.36 3.38 1.92
C TRP A 58 4.64 2.52 1.89
N ALA A 59 5.13 2.04 3.03
CA ALA A 59 6.34 1.22 3.06
C ALA A 59 6.11 -0.13 2.40
N LEU A 60 4.98 -0.77 2.72
CA LEU A 60 4.59 -2.03 2.09
C LEU A 60 4.43 -1.87 0.58
N SER A 61 3.80 -0.78 0.14
CA SER A 61 3.71 -0.40 -1.28
C SER A 61 5.09 -0.37 -1.95
N GLU A 62 6.02 0.41 -1.40
CA GLU A 62 7.36 0.58 -1.97
C GLU A 62 8.20 -0.71 -1.94
N LEU A 63 8.11 -1.49 -0.86
CA LEU A 63 8.82 -2.77 -0.75
C LEU A 63 8.29 -3.80 -1.75
N SER A 64 6.97 -3.81 -2.00
CA SER A 64 6.32 -4.77 -2.91
C SER A 64 6.69 -4.59 -4.39
N LEU A 65 7.36 -3.50 -4.76
CA LEU A 65 7.77 -3.19 -6.14
C LEU A 65 9.10 -3.82 -6.55
N GLN A 66 9.78 -4.52 -5.63
CA GLN A 66 11.12 -5.04 -5.88
C GLN A 66 11.09 -6.36 -6.67
N ARG A 67 12.09 -6.55 -7.53
CA ARG A 67 12.24 -7.77 -8.35
C ARG A 67 12.37 -8.99 -7.45
N GLY A 68 11.55 -10.02 -7.71
CA GLY A 68 11.58 -11.31 -7.00
C GLY A 68 10.43 -11.52 -5.99
N ALA A 69 9.61 -10.50 -5.76
CA ALA A 69 8.65 -10.44 -4.65
C ALA A 69 7.19 -10.66 -5.09
N LEU A 70 6.90 -11.53 -6.07
CA LEU A 70 5.52 -11.67 -6.60
C LEU A 70 4.52 -12.12 -5.53
N LEU A 71 4.91 -13.09 -4.68
CA LEU A 71 4.13 -13.57 -3.54
C LEU A 71 3.95 -12.50 -2.45
N GLU A 72 5.00 -11.72 -2.20
CA GLU A 72 4.94 -10.60 -1.25
C GLU A 72 4.02 -9.50 -1.78
N ARG A 73 4.05 -9.23 -3.10
CA ARG A 73 3.21 -8.21 -3.75
C ARG A 73 1.74 -8.57 -3.78
N SER A 74 1.36 -9.80 -4.13
CA SER A 74 -0.04 -10.24 -4.04
C SER A 74 -0.54 -10.17 -2.60
N THR A 75 0.33 -10.52 -1.65
CA THR A 75 0.08 -10.40 -0.22
C THR A 75 -0.17 -8.94 0.17
N VAL A 76 0.69 -7.99 -0.19
CA VAL A 76 0.50 -6.54 0.07
C VAL A 76 -0.81 -6.02 -0.48
N LEU A 77 -1.12 -6.33 -1.74
CA LEU A 77 -2.34 -5.85 -2.39
C LEU A 77 -3.59 -6.29 -1.63
N ALA A 78 -3.65 -7.56 -1.22
CA ALA A 78 -4.74 -8.08 -0.42
C ALA A 78 -4.87 -7.37 0.94
N ARG A 79 -3.73 -7.04 1.59
CA ARG A 79 -3.74 -6.34 2.88
C ARG A 79 -4.16 -4.88 2.72
N ILE A 80 -3.67 -4.16 1.71
CA ILE A 80 -4.11 -2.78 1.46
C ILE A 80 -5.60 -2.76 1.10
N ALA A 81 -6.09 -3.70 0.29
CA ALA A 81 -7.51 -3.83 -0.01
C ALA A 81 -8.35 -4.08 1.25
N LYS A 82 -7.86 -4.92 2.17
CA LYS A 82 -8.49 -5.09 3.49
C LYS A 82 -8.50 -3.78 4.27
N THR A 83 -7.39 -3.05 4.35
CA THR A 83 -7.31 -1.76 5.06
C THR A 83 -8.22 -0.70 4.45
N LEU A 84 -8.38 -0.68 3.13
CA LEU A 84 -9.29 0.22 2.43
C LEU A 84 -10.76 0.03 2.85
N VAL A 85 -11.15 -1.23 3.08
CA VAL A 85 -12.55 -1.61 3.29
C VAL A 85 -12.90 -1.76 4.78
N VAL A 86 -11.92 -2.09 5.62
CA VAL A 86 -12.09 -2.35 7.06
C VAL A 86 -11.42 -1.28 7.93
N GLY A 87 -10.72 -0.31 7.33
CA GLY A 87 -10.09 0.78 8.07
C GLY A 87 -11.11 1.61 8.83
N ASP A 88 -11.00 1.62 10.16
CA ASP A 88 -11.92 2.32 11.05
C ASP A 88 -11.80 3.85 10.87
N GLU A 89 -10.61 4.34 10.49
CA GLU A 89 -10.33 5.76 10.26
C GLU A 89 -10.38 6.15 8.78
N GLN A 90 -11.11 7.23 8.46
CA GLN A 90 -11.21 7.78 7.10
C GLN A 90 -9.84 8.06 6.48
N GLU A 91 -8.93 8.71 7.22
CA GLU A 91 -7.59 9.03 6.73
C GLU A 91 -6.82 7.76 6.30
N LEU A 92 -6.98 6.65 7.03
CA LEU A 92 -6.33 5.39 6.67
C LEU A 92 -6.91 4.78 5.39
N ARG A 93 -8.24 4.87 5.22
CA ARG A 93 -8.91 4.45 3.98
C ARG A 93 -8.47 5.29 2.79
N GLU A 94 -8.35 6.60 2.96
CA GLU A 94 -7.87 7.51 1.92
C GLU A 94 -6.42 7.20 1.51
N VAL A 95 -5.55 6.88 2.48
CA VAL A 95 -4.19 6.42 2.19
C VAL A 95 -4.22 5.09 1.42
N ALA A 96 -5.01 4.12 1.88
CA ALA A 96 -5.13 2.82 1.20
C ALA A 96 -5.63 2.96 -0.25
N ALA A 97 -6.58 3.86 -0.51
CA ALA A 97 -7.11 4.13 -1.86
C ALA A 97 -6.01 4.66 -2.78
N ARG A 98 -5.25 5.66 -2.30
CA ARG A 98 -4.12 6.25 -3.04
C ARG A 98 -3.04 5.21 -3.34
N VAL A 99 -2.71 4.38 -2.35
CA VAL A 99 -1.69 3.35 -2.47
C VAL A 99 -2.11 2.27 -3.48
N LEU A 100 -3.37 1.81 -3.46
CA LEU A 100 -3.87 0.80 -4.41
C LEU A 100 -3.82 1.28 -5.87
N VAL A 101 -4.24 2.51 -6.14
CA VAL A 101 -4.16 3.07 -7.49
C VAL A 101 -2.70 3.22 -7.95
N LEU A 102 -1.80 3.65 -7.06
CA LEU A 102 -0.38 3.70 -7.38
C LEU A 102 0.18 2.31 -7.72
N GLN A 103 -0.16 1.30 -6.93
CA GLN A 103 0.29 -0.07 -7.16
C GLN A 103 -0.20 -0.62 -8.49
N PHE A 104 -1.44 -0.32 -8.88
CA PHE A 104 -1.99 -0.70 -10.18
C PHE A 104 -1.27 -0.04 -11.35
N PHE A 105 -0.96 1.27 -11.24
CA PHE A 105 -0.15 1.96 -12.24
C PHE A 105 1.24 1.32 -12.36
N GLN A 106 1.89 1.06 -11.24
CA GLN A 106 3.25 0.52 -11.26
C GLN A 106 3.32 -0.90 -11.83
N GLN A 107 2.26 -1.72 -11.75
CA GLN A 107 2.24 -3.04 -12.40
C GLN A 107 2.53 -2.96 -13.92
N GLU A 108 2.21 -1.84 -14.58
CA GLU A 108 2.51 -1.64 -16.00
C GLU A 108 4.01 -1.51 -16.28
N GLY A 109 4.76 -0.91 -15.35
CA GLY A 109 6.20 -0.72 -15.48
C GLY A 109 7.02 -2.00 -15.32
N TYR A 110 6.39 -3.11 -14.93
CA TYR A 110 7.08 -4.36 -14.63
C TYR A 110 6.39 -5.54 -15.31
N SER A 111 6.85 -5.88 -16.52
CA SER A 111 6.35 -7.01 -17.33
C SER A 111 6.39 -8.37 -16.62
N ALA A 112 7.26 -8.54 -15.62
CA ALA A 112 7.33 -9.75 -14.79
C ALA A 112 6.19 -9.86 -13.77
N LEU A 113 5.45 -8.77 -13.51
CA LEU A 113 4.40 -8.68 -12.50
C LEU A 113 3.02 -8.80 -13.17
N ARG A 114 2.75 -9.93 -13.87
CA ARG A 114 1.42 -10.24 -14.44
C ARG A 114 0.31 -9.57 -13.63
N PRO A 115 -0.69 -8.89 -14.25
CA PRO A 115 -1.62 -8.02 -13.54
C PRO A 115 -2.15 -8.70 -12.28
N LEU A 116 -1.72 -8.23 -11.12
CA LEU A 116 -2.06 -8.85 -9.83
C LEU A 116 -3.41 -8.34 -9.31
N VAL A 117 -3.87 -7.22 -9.84
CA VAL A 117 -5.21 -6.68 -9.64
C VAL A 117 -5.72 -6.24 -11.01
N SER A 118 -6.92 -6.68 -11.38
CA SER A 118 -7.56 -6.24 -12.61
C SER A 118 -8.10 -4.81 -12.48
N ALA A 119 -8.41 -4.17 -13.62
CA ALA A 119 -9.01 -2.85 -13.60
C ALA A 119 -10.40 -2.88 -12.93
N GLU A 120 -11.14 -3.97 -13.16
CA GLU A 120 -12.47 -4.24 -12.61
C GLU A 120 -12.43 -4.46 -11.10
N GLU A 121 -11.47 -5.26 -10.61
CA GLU A 121 -11.28 -5.48 -9.18
C GLU A 121 -10.91 -4.19 -8.46
N LEU A 122 -9.97 -3.42 -9.01
CA LEU A 122 -9.61 -2.13 -8.44
C LEU A 122 -10.80 -1.17 -8.43
N LYS A 123 -11.54 -1.09 -9.53
CA LYS A 123 -12.74 -0.26 -9.65
C LYS A 123 -13.74 -0.59 -8.53
N SER A 124 -14.04 -1.88 -8.34
CA SER A 124 -14.97 -2.33 -7.30
C SER A 124 -14.48 -1.98 -5.89
N LEU A 125 -13.17 -2.11 -5.61
CA LEU A 125 -12.59 -1.72 -4.33
C LEU A 125 -12.72 -0.21 -4.07
N LEU A 126 -12.51 0.62 -5.09
CA LEU A 126 -12.65 2.07 -4.98
C LEU A 126 -14.10 2.49 -4.73
N GLU A 127 -15.07 1.93 -5.47
CA GLU A 127 -16.50 2.20 -5.25
C GLU A 127 -16.94 1.83 -3.82
N ARG A 128 -16.43 0.72 -3.29
CA ARG A 128 -16.68 0.34 -1.89
C ARG A 128 -16.07 1.32 -0.91
N ALA A 129 -14.86 1.81 -1.17
CA ALA A 129 -14.21 2.81 -0.33
C ALA A 129 -14.98 4.13 -0.32
N GLU A 130 -15.47 4.57 -1.48
CA GLU A 130 -16.32 5.77 -1.59
C GLU A 130 -17.59 5.63 -0.74
N ALA A 131 -18.25 4.48 -0.80
CA ALA A 131 -19.44 4.20 0.01
C ALA A 131 -19.16 4.24 1.51
N LEU A 132 -17.91 4.04 1.93
CA LEU A 132 -17.46 4.17 3.32
C LEU A 132 -17.07 5.61 3.70
N GLY A 133 -17.15 6.56 2.77
CA GLY A 133 -16.92 7.98 3.00
C GLY A 133 -15.45 8.37 2.80
N LEU A 134 -15.00 8.40 1.55
CA LEU A 134 -13.79 9.15 1.15
C LEU A 134 -14.15 10.64 1.00
N SER A 135 -13.22 11.54 1.31
CA SER A 135 -13.39 12.96 0.96
C SER A 135 -13.46 13.14 -0.55
N ASP A 136 -14.23 14.14 -1.00
CA ASP A 136 -14.38 14.46 -2.44
C ASP A 136 -13.02 14.71 -3.11
N GLU A 137 -12.11 15.43 -2.45
CA GLU A 137 -10.76 15.70 -2.97
C GLU A 137 -9.98 14.40 -3.23
N VAL A 138 -10.00 13.47 -2.26
CA VAL A 138 -9.30 12.19 -2.41
C VAL A 138 -9.96 11.33 -3.46
N ARG A 139 -11.29 11.24 -3.43
CA ARG A 139 -12.10 10.51 -4.42
C ARG A 139 -11.75 10.95 -5.83
N ASP A 140 -11.86 12.24 -6.11
CA ASP A 140 -11.68 12.80 -7.45
C ASP A 140 -10.25 12.57 -7.95
N ARG A 141 -9.26 12.73 -7.07
CA ARG A 141 -7.85 12.48 -7.40
C ARG A 141 -7.58 11.00 -7.68
N VAL A 142 -8.13 10.10 -6.87
CA VAL A 142 -8.01 8.64 -7.03
C VAL A 142 -8.60 8.20 -8.37
N TRP A 143 -9.81 8.66 -8.71
CA TRP A 143 -10.44 8.34 -10.00
C TRP A 143 -9.73 8.96 -11.19
N GLN A 144 -9.27 10.21 -11.07
CA GLN A 144 -8.49 10.85 -12.12
C GLN A 144 -7.25 10.01 -12.48
N PHE A 145 -6.52 9.53 -11.46
CA PHE A 145 -5.35 8.68 -11.66
C PHE A 145 -5.71 7.31 -12.23
N PHE A 146 -6.76 6.65 -11.71
CA PHE A 146 -7.23 5.38 -12.23
C PHE A 146 -7.63 5.47 -13.71
N ASN A 147 -8.48 6.44 -14.07
CA ASN A 147 -8.97 6.64 -15.42
C ASN A 147 -7.84 6.95 -16.41
N LYS A 148 -6.89 7.80 -16.02
CA LYS A 148 -5.70 8.10 -16.84
C LYS A 148 -4.86 6.85 -17.12
N THR A 149 -4.75 5.95 -16.14
CA THR A 149 -4.01 4.69 -16.28
C THR A 149 -4.74 3.73 -17.21
N CYS A 150 -6.03 3.50 -16.99
CA CYS A 150 -6.84 2.64 -17.86
C CYS A 150 -6.91 3.13 -19.31
N ALA A 151 -6.96 4.45 -19.53
CA ALA A 151 -6.93 5.04 -20.87
C ALA A 151 -5.61 4.75 -21.61
N ARG A 152 -4.47 4.70 -20.90
CA ARG A 152 -3.18 4.33 -21.50
C ARG A 152 -3.15 2.88 -21.96
N ARG A 153 -3.72 1.94 -21.20
CA ARG A 153 -3.80 0.51 -21.58
C ARG A 153 -4.53 0.28 -22.89
N ARG A 154 -5.68 0.93 -23.06
CA ARG A 154 -6.49 0.83 -24.29
C ARG A 154 -5.77 1.33 -25.55
N LEU A 155 -4.75 2.18 -25.40
CA LEU A 155 -3.96 2.70 -26.52
C LEU A 155 -2.75 1.81 -26.86
N SER A 156 -2.37 0.90 -25.96
CA SER A 156 -1.22 0.00 -26.10
C SER A 156 -1.58 -1.43 -26.54
N GLU A 157 -2.88 -1.75 -26.57
CA GLU A 157 -3.47 -3.00 -27.08
C GLU A 157 -3.94 -2.81 -28.53
#